data_AF-A0AAV4X4K2-F1
#
_entry.id   AF-A0AAV4X4K2-F1
#
_cell.length_a   1.000
_cell.length_b   1.000
_cell.length_c   1.000
_cell.angle_alpha   90.00
_cell.angle_beta   90.00
_cell.angle_gamma   90.00
#
_symmetry.space_group_name_H-M   'P 1'
#
loop_
_entity.id
_entity.type
_entity.pdbx_description
1 polymer ?
#
loop_
_entity_poly.entity_id
_entity_poly.type
_entity_poly.pdbx_seq_one_letter_code
_entity_poly.pdbx_strand_id
1 'polypeptide(L)'
;MTLKGYDMDTSELGGWNLDIHHRYNFHEGVLQKGDGTTIYFKQQPRVISTLMGTGHQRPLLCPECNGMAKEARLLAPLHSLPDLMAVTTDMSTHYHITLSPTDGHLYISDPERHQILRINSLDKVEDPESNYDVVVGSGDRCLPRDRDNCGDGKPALEARLAYPKGA
;
A
#
# COMPACT_ATOMS: atom_id res chain seq x y z
N MET A 1 3.34 -16.73 22.01
CA MET A 1 4.19 -16.65 23.21
C MET A 1 5.24 -15.59 22.95
N THR A 2 5.13 -14.42 23.58
CA THR A 2 6.11 -13.33 23.48
C THR A 2 7.11 -13.47 24.64
N LEU A 3 8.41 -13.59 24.33
CA LEU A 3 9.46 -13.60 25.35
C LEU A 3 9.86 -12.16 25.71
N LYS A 4 9.97 -11.85 27.01
CA LYS A 4 10.51 -10.56 27.45
C LYS A 4 12.05 -10.60 27.32
N GLY A 5 12.63 -9.57 26.70
CA GLY A 5 14.08 -9.37 26.63
C GLY A 5 14.68 -8.80 27.93
N TYR A 6 15.99 -8.58 27.94
CA TYR A 6 16.72 -7.98 29.07
C TYR A 6 16.36 -6.50 29.24
N ASP A 7 16.22 -6.04 30.49
CA ASP A 7 15.97 -4.64 30.80
C ASP A 7 17.27 -3.81 30.61
N MET A 8 17.21 -2.65 29.96
CA MET A 8 18.42 -1.88 29.68
C MET A 8 18.86 -1.13 30.93
N ASP A 9 20.17 -1.09 31.19
CA ASP A 9 20.70 -0.22 32.24
C ASP A 9 20.34 1.24 31.90
N THR A 10 19.59 1.90 32.78
CA THR A 10 19.21 3.30 32.55
C THR A 10 20.33 4.23 32.99
N SER A 11 20.90 4.06 34.20
CA SER A 11 21.89 5.00 34.76
C SER A 11 23.36 4.58 34.77
N GLU A 12 23.71 3.37 34.33
CA GLU A 12 25.11 2.85 34.33
C GLU A 12 25.80 2.92 35.72
N LEU A 13 25.01 2.95 36.80
CA LEU A 13 25.49 3.01 38.20
C LEU A 13 25.51 1.60 38.84
N GLY A 14 26.09 0.61 38.16
CA GLY A 14 26.23 -0.74 38.70
C GLY A 14 24.92 -1.41 39.12
N GLY A 15 23.85 -1.21 38.33
CA GLY A 15 22.51 -1.76 38.59
C GLY A 15 21.55 -0.86 39.37
N TRP A 16 22.00 0.34 39.80
CA TRP A 16 21.12 1.35 40.39
C TRP A 16 20.58 2.31 39.34
N ASN A 17 19.31 2.68 39.46
CA ASN A 17 18.64 3.66 38.61
C ASN A 17 18.35 4.95 39.39
N LEU A 18 18.53 6.09 38.74
CA LEU A 18 18.13 7.40 39.26
C LEU A 18 16.69 7.68 38.81
N ASP A 19 15.81 8.08 39.72
CA ASP A 19 14.40 8.37 39.44
C ASP A 19 14.17 9.23 38.18
N ILE A 20 15.02 10.24 38.01
CA ILE A 20 14.98 11.22 36.90
C ILE A 20 15.53 10.69 35.56
N HIS A 21 16.18 9.53 35.54
CA HIS A 21 16.88 9.03 34.36
C HIS A 21 16.09 7.90 33.71
N HIS A 22 15.60 8.16 32.50
CA HIS A 22 14.76 7.24 31.75
C HIS A 22 15.46 6.86 30.43
N ARG A 23 15.21 5.64 29.95
CA ARG A 23 15.76 5.14 28.69
C ARG A 23 14.65 4.63 27.78
N TYR A 24 14.70 5.06 26.52
CA TYR A 24 13.73 4.64 25.51
C TYR A 24 14.38 3.68 24.48
N ASN A 25 13.82 2.50 24.35
CA ASN A 25 14.15 1.54 23.30
C ASN A 25 13.14 1.66 22.15
N PHE A 26 13.57 2.23 21.03
CA PHE A 26 12.71 2.47 19.87
C PHE A 26 12.40 1.19 19.06
N HIS A 27 13.31 0.21 19.05
CA HIS A 27 13.07 -1.09 18.39
C HIS A 27 11.95 -1.86 19.09
N GLU A 28 11.95 -1.82 20.42
CA GLU A 28 10.94 -2.49 21.24
C GLU A 28 9.74 -1.62 21.61
N GLY A 29 9.83 -0.30 21.41
CA GLY A 29 8.80 0.65 21.83
C GLY A 29 8.57 0.61 23.34
N VAL A 30 9.67 0.56 24.11
CA VAL A 30 9.65 0.43 25.58
C VAL A 30 10.37 1.61 26.21
N LEU A 31 9.72 2.27 27.17
CA LEU A 31 10.32 3.29 28.02
C LEU A 31 10.53 2.72 29.43
N GLN A 32 11.78 2.56 29.81
CA GLN A 32 12.20 2.20 31.18
C GLN A 32 12.48 3.48 31.94
N LYS A 33 11.66 3.77 32.94
CA LYS A 33 11.83 4.95 33.78
C LYS A 33 12.71 4.62 34.98
N GLY A 34 13.49 5.62 35.41
CA GLY A 34 14.26 5.59 36.64
C GLY A 34 13.51 5.28 37.93
N ASP A 35 12.20 5.56 37.98
CA ASP A 35 11.29 5.19 39.08
C ASP A 35 11.02 3.67 39.16
N GLY A 36 11.57 2.88 38.23
CA GLY A 36 11.38 1.44 38.10
C GLY A 36 10.16 1.05 37.25
N THR A 37 9.33 2.01 36.82
CA THR A 37 8.20 1.74 35.94
C THR A 37 8.65 1.51 34.51
N THR A 38 7.96 0.61 33.80
CA THR A 38 8.21 0.33 32.39
C THR A 38 6.94 0.50 31.58
N ILE A 39 7.00 1.34 30.55
CA ILE A 39 5.87 1.61 29.64
C ILE A 39 6.11 0.90 28.31
N TYR A 40 5.18 0.04 27.91
CA TYR A 40 5.22 -0.70 26.64
C TYR A 40 4.28 -0.03 25.63
N PHE A 41 4.80 0.86 24.78
CA PHE A 41 4.00 1.58 23.78
C PHE A 41 3.36 0.64 22.75
N LYS A 42 4.00 -0.50 22.44
CA LYS A 42 3.42 -1.53 21.55
C LYS A 42 2.12 -2.16 22.10
N GLN A 43 1.89 -2.10 23.42
CA GLN A 43 0.70 -2.66 24.08
C GLN A 43 -0.39 -1.62 24.33
N GLN A 44 -0.11 -0.34 24.09
CA GLN A 44 -1.11 0.72 24.20
C GLN A 44 -2.11 0.65 23.05
N PRO A 45 -3.31 1.24 23.21
CA PRO A 45 -4.29 1.33 22.14
C PRO A 45 -3.67 1.95 20.89
N ARG A 46 -3.96 1.34 19.72
CA ARG A 46 -3.51 1.88 18.43
C ARG A 46 -4.17 3.22 18.19
N VAL A 47 -3.38 4.20 17.74
CA VAL A 47 -3.89 5.51 17.34
C VAL A 47 -4.10 5.51 15.82
N ILE A 48 -5.32 5.80 15.39
CA ILE A 48 -5.68 5.99 13.97
C ILE A 48 -5.57 7.49 13.67
N SER A 49 -4.90 7.83 12.57
CA SER A 49 -4.80 9.22 12.11
C SER A 49 -4.96 9.30 10.60
N THR A 50 -5.57 10.38 10.13
CA THR A 50 -5.74 10.63 8.69
C THR A 50 -4.45 11.19 8.12
N LEU A 51 -3.80 10.41 7.25
CA LEU A 51 -2.60 10.83 6.52
C LEU A 51 -2.94 11.55 5.21
N MET A 52 -4.08 11.20 4.59
CA MET A 52 -4.54 11.77 3.32
C MET A 52 -6.07 11.75 3.28
N GLY A 53 -6.67 12.79 2.68
CA GLY A 53 -8.12 12.90 2.56
C GLY A 53 -8.72 13.91 3.52
N THR A 54 -9.71 14.67 3.03
CA THR A 54 -10.46 15.66 3.81
C THR A 54 -11.92 15.25 4.07
N GLY A 55 -12.35 14.08 3.58
CA GLY A 55 -13.74 13.59 3.67
C GLY A 55 -14.68 14.16 2.60
N HIS A 56 -14.23 15.10 1.77
CA HIS A 56 -14.99 15.61 0.62
C HIS A 56 -14.51 14.99 -0.69
N GLN A 57 -15.46 14.63 -1.55
CA GLN A 57 -15.17 14.09 -2.88
C GLN A 57 -14.58 15.18 -3.80
N ARG A 58 -13.50 14.87 -4.51
CA ARG A 58 -12.94 15.77 -5.53
C ARG A 58 -13.69 15.66 -6.87
N PRO A 59 -13.64 16.69 -7.73
CA PRO A 59 -14.07 16.57 -9.13
C PRO A 59 -13.19 15.58 -9.91
N LEU A 60 -13.74 15.07 -11.03
CA LEU A 60 -13.04 14.14 -11.94
C LEU A 60 -11.74 14.75 -12.49
N LEU A 61 -11.85 15.93 -13.09
CA LEU A 61 -10.71 16.76 -13.48
C LEU A 61 -10.14 17.42 -12.23
N CYS A 62 -8.87 17.13 -11.91
CA CYS A 62 -8.21 17.63 -10.71
C CYS A 62 -7.00 18.50 -11.03
N PRO A 63 -7.19 19.80 -11.26
CA PRO A 63 -6.09 20.72 -11.53
C PRO A 63 -5.16 20.91 -10.32
N GLU A 64 -5.68 20.74 -9.09
CA GLU A 64 -4.97 20.99 -7.83
C GLU A 64 -4.76 19.71 -7.00
N CYS A 65 -4.36 18.61 -7.64
CA CYS A 65 -4.10 17.34 -6.94
C CYS A 65 -2.68 17.20 -6.37
N ASN A 66 -1.73 18.02 -6.82
CA ASN A 66 -0.30 17.89 -6.49
C ASN A 66 0.12 18.70 -5.25
N GLY A 67 -0.76 18.80 -4.25
CA GLY A 67 -0.55 19.56 -3.01
C GLY A 67 -0.19 18.69 -1.80
N MET A 68 -0.39 19.22 -0.59
CA MET A 68 -0.17 18.46 0.64
C MET A 68 -1.20 17.33 0.79
N ALA A 69 -0.74 16.11 1.09
CA ALA A 69 -1.60 14.92 1.18
C ALA A 69 -2.78 15.09 2.16
N LYS A 70 -2.54 15.72 3.32
CA LYS A 70 -3.56 15.94 4.35
C LYS A 70 -4.71 16.85 3.88
N GLU A 71 -4.46 17.69 2.89
CA GLU A 71 -5.43 18.64 2.32
C GLU A 71 -6.09 18.10 1.05
N ALA A 72 -5.61 16.97 0.52
CA ALA A 72 -6.13 16.38 -0.70
C ALA A 72 -7.58 15.91 -0.52
N ARG A 73 -8.46 16.30 -1.44
CA ARG A 73 -9.78 15.68 -1.63
C ARG A 73 -9.60 14.42 -2.47
N LEU A 74 -10.18 13.30 -2.05
CA LEU A 74 -10.07 12.02 -2.76
C LEU A 74 -11.35 11.74 -3.54
N LEU A 75 -11.25 11.01 -4.65
CA LEU A 75 -12.43 10.66 -5.46
C LEU A 75 -13.06 9.38 -4.89
N ALA A 76 -12.32 8.28 -4.98
CA ALA A 76 -12.64 7.00 -4.34
C ALA A 76 -11.31 6.27 -4.13
N PRO A 77 -10.75 6.21 -2.91
CA PRO A 77 -9.59 5.38 -2.64
C PRO A 77 -10.03 3.92 -2.70
N LEU A 78 -9.87 3.28 -3.86
CA LEU A 78 -10.21 1.89 -4.09
C LEU A 78 -8.97 1.03 -3.90
N HIS A 79 -8.97 0.20 -2.86
CA HIS A 79 -8.07 -0.93 -2.71
C HIS A 79 -8.82 -2.01 -1.96
N SER A 80 -8.86 -3.23 -2.48
CA SER A 80 -9.51 -4.34 -1.78
C SER A 80 -8.59 -4.82 -0.67
N LEU A 81 -8.89 -4.45 0.58
CA LEU A 81 -8.61 -5.33 1.71
C LEU A 81 -9.68 -6.43 1.68
N PRO A 82 -9.33 -7.73 1.77
CA PRO A 82 -10.34 -8.74 2.02
C PRO A 82 -10.98 -8.45 3.40
N ASP A 83 -12.32 -8.51 3.48
CA ASP A 83 -13.17 -8.33 4.67
C ASP A 83 -13.65 -6.93 5.09
N LEU A 84 -14.08 -6.05 4.17
CA LEU A 84 -15.09 -5.04 4.55
C LEU A 84 -16.04 -4.67 3.41
N MET A 85 -17.33 -4.89 3.63
CA MET A 85 -18.46 -4.59 2.72
C MET A 85 -18.37 -3.19 2.09
N ALA A 86 -18.34 -3.14 0.76
CA ALA A 86 -18.37 -1.91 -0.02
C ALA A 86 -19.79 -1.29 -0.06
N VAL A 87 -19.92 -0.05 0.39
CA VAL A 87 -21.08 0.82 0.14
C VAL A 87 -20.78 1.68 -1.10
N THR A 88 -21.41 1.28 -2.21
CA THR A 88 -21.80 2.07 -3.39
C THR A 88 -20.86 3.16 -3.91
N THR A 89 -20.00 2.81 -4.87
CA THR A 89 -19.83 3.55 -6.15
C THR A 89 -19.60 2.53 -7.25
N ASP A 90 -20.36 2.62 -8.33
CA ASP A 90 -20.38 1.87 -9.60
C ASP A 90 -19.54 0.56 -9.73
N MET A 91 -20.23 -0.52 -10.09
CA MET A 91 -19.74 -1.91 -10.03
C MET A 91 -18.82 -2.32 -11.20
N SER A 92 -17.58 -1.79 -11.36
CA SER A 92 -16.60 -2.54 -12.19
C SER A 92 -15.10 -2.21 -12.09
N THR A 93 -14.64 -1.02 -11.71
CA THR A 93 -13.22 -0.66 -11.94
C THR A 93 -12.28 -1.01 -10.77
N HIS A 94 -12.20 -2.29 -10.43
CA HIS A 94 -11.24 -2.80 -9.44
C HIS A 94 -9.89 -3.06 -10.10
N TYR A 95 -9.05 -2.05 -10.23
CA TYR A 95 -7.65 -2.25 -10.58
C TYR A 95 -6.83 -2.63 -9.35
N HIS A 96 -5.74 -3.38 -9.55
CA HIS A 96 -4.78 -3.69 -8.49
C HIS A 96 -3.42 -3.11 -8.85
N ILE A 97 -2.68 -2.70 -7.82
CA ILE A 97 -1.34 -2.10 -7.97
C ILE A 97 -0.32 -2.93 -7.20
N THR A 98 0.87 -3.10 -7.75
CA THR A 98 1.99 -3.76 -7.07
C THR A 98 3.32 -3.15 -7.47
N LEU A 99 4.27 -3.11 -6.53
CA LEU A 99 5.64 -2.69 -6.77
C LEU A 99 6.53 -3.92 -6.86
N SER A 100 7.27 -4.03 -7.95
CA SER A 100 8.23 -5.10 -8.08
C SER A 100 9.50 -4.78 -7.27
N PRO A 101 9.89 -5.64 -6.30
CA PRO A 101 11.01 -5.35 -5.41
C PRO A 101 12.38 -5.45 -6.11
N THR A 102 12.43 -6.04 -7.31
CA THR A 102 13.68 -6.28 -8.04
C THR A 102 14.02 -5.17 -9.02
N ASP A 103 13.03 -4.54 -9.64
CA ASP A 103 13.20 -3.50 -10.67
C ASP A 103 12.62 -2.14 -10.25
N GLY A 104 11.90 -2.05 -9.13
CA GLY A 104 11.29 -0.82 -8.62
C GLY A 104 10.12 -0.28 -9.46
N HIS A 105 9.63 -1.04 -10.44
CA HIS A 105 8.54 -0.58 -11.30
C HIS A 105 7.17 -0.83 -10.66
N LEU A 106 6.25 0.10 -10.90
CA LEU A 106 4.84 -0.02 -10.51
C LEU A 106 4.06 -0.70 -11.63
N TYR A 107 3.37 -1.78 -11.28
CA TYR A 107 2.50 -2.52 -12.18
C TYR A 107 1.04 -2.34 -11.78
N ILE A 108 0.17 -2.17 -12.77
CA ILE A 108 -1.27 -2.00 -12.60
C ILE A 108 -1.98 -3.09 -13.40
N SER A 109 -2.80 -3.91 -12.74
CA SER A 109 -3.71 -4.81 -13.44
C SER A 109 -5.05 -4.12 -13.66
N ASP A 110 -5.45 -3.92 -14.92
CA ASP A 110 -6.73 -3.33 -15.29
C ASP A 110 -7.65 -4.44 -15.85
N PRO A 111 -8.67 -4.88 -15.08
CA PRO A 111 -9.57 -5.93 -15.55
C PRO A 111 -10.47 -5.50 -16.71
N GLU A 112 -10.78 -4.22 -16.84
CA GLU A 112 -11.63 -3.71 -17.94
C GLU A 112 -10.86 -3.70 -19.25
N ARG A 113 -9.54 -3.47 -19.19
CA ARG A 113 -8.65 -3.54 -20.36
C ARG A 113 -8.12 -4.93 -20.66
N HIS A 114 -8.35 -5.92 -19.80
CA HIS A 114 -7.73 -7.25 -19.91
C HIS A 114 -6.20 -7.17 -20.08
N GLN A 115 -5.56 -6.24 -19.38
CA GLN A 115 -4.14 -5.90 -19.53
C GLN A 115 -3.46 -5.67 -18.18
N ILE A 116 -2.14 -5.91 -18.17
CA ILE A 116 -1.24 -5.50 -17.10
C ILE A 116 -0.33 -4.42 -17.66
N LEU A 117 -0.31 -3.28 -16.97
CA LEU A 117 0.41 -2.07 -17.35
C LEU A 117 1.62 -1.90 -16.44
N ARG A 118 2.71 -1.38 -16.98
CA ARG A 118 3.90 -0.93 -16.24
C ARG A 118 4.00 0.58 -16.37
N ILE A 119 4.11 1.29 -15.25
CA ILE A 119 4.29 2.74 -15.26
C ILE A 119 5.72 3.09 -15.66
N ASN A 120 5.87 4.05 -16.58
CA ASN A 120 7.16 4.43 -17.15
C ASN A 120 7.98 5.34 -16.21
N SER A 121 7.32 6.32 -15.61
CA SER A 121 7.93 7.22 -14.61
C SER A 121 7.03 7.41 -13.40
N LEU A 122 7.62 7.35 -12.20
CA LEU A 122 6.93 7.67 -10.94
C LEU A 122 7.00 9.16 -10.59
N ASP A 123 7.78 9.93 -11.34
CA ASP A 123 7.91 11.37 -11.18
C ASP A 123 6.79 12.13 -11.90
N LYS A 124 6.76 13.45 -11.73
CA LYS A 124 5.81 14.31 -12.42
C LYS A 124 6.04 14.27 -13.93
N VAL A 125 5.03 13.82 -14.68
CA VAL A 125 4.99 13.78 -16.14
C VAL A 125 4.05 14.85 -16.70
N GLU A 126 4.24 15.25 -17.96
CA GLU A 126 3.38 16.22 -18.65
C GLU A 126 1.99 15.63 -18.93
N ASP A 127 1.95 14.40 -19.42
CA ASP A 127 0.72 13.67 -19.71
C ASP A 127 0.67 12.33 -18.93
N PRO A 128 -0.07 12.27 -17.83
CA PRO A 128 -0.27 11.04 -17.08
C PRO A 128 -1.01 9.94 -17.85
N GLU A 129 -1.81 10.28 -18.87
CA GLU A 129 -2.62 9.30 -19.63
C GLU A 129 -1.78 8.42 -20.57
N SER A 130 -0.54 8.81 -20.87
CA SER A 130 0.40 8.06 -21.71
C SER A 130 1.59 7.48 -20.95
N ASN A 131 1.62 7.62 -19.62
CA ASN A 131 2.75 7.20 -18.78
C ASN A 131 2.74 5.69 -18.42
N TYR A 132 2.48 4.82 -19.39
CA TYR A 132 2.50 3.38 -19.18
C TYR A 132 2.83 2.59 -20.45
N ASP A 133 3.39 1.40 -20.24
CA ASP A 133 3.56 0.37 -21.26
C ASP A 133 2.71 -0.86 -20.92
N VAL A 134 2.10 -1.50 -21.91
CA VAL A 134 1.47 -2.81 -21.72
C VAL A 134 2.57 -3.86 -21.63
N VAL A 135 2.53 -4.69 -20.58
CA VAL A 135 3.50 -5.79 -20.38
C VAL A 135 2.88 -7.17 -20.56
N VAL A 136 1.58 -7.31 -20.32
CA VAL A 136 0.83 -8.56 -20.51
C VAL A 136 -0.59 -8.21 -20.97
N GLY A 137 -1.13 -8.98 -21.92
CA GLY A 137 -2.51 -8.84 -22.37
C GLY A 137 -2.63 -8.18 -23.75
N SER A 138 -3.34 -8.85 -24.66
CA SER A 138 -3.66 -8.32 -25.99
C SER A 138 -4.78 -7.25 -25.96
N GLY A 139 -5.51 -7.15 -24.84
CA GLY A 139 -6.75 -6.38 -24.72
C GLY A 139 -8.01 -7.21 -24.93
N ASP A 140 -7.90 -8.41 -25.50
CA ASP A 140 -9.04 -9.29 -25.69
C ASP A 140 -9.31 -10.15 -24.45
N ARG A 141 -10.60 -10.34 -24.17
CA ARG A 141 -11.06 -11.20 -23.09
C ARG A 141 -10.78 -12.67 -23.40
N CYS A 142 -10.15 -13.38 -22.47
CA CYS A 142 -10.12 -14.83 -22.56
C CYS A 142 -11.46 -15.46 -22.12
N LEU A 143 -11.97 -16.38 -22.93
CA LEU A 143 -13.20 -17.12 -22.66
C LEU A 143 -12.90 -18.46 -21.98
N PRO A 144 -13.81 -18.99 -21.14
CA PRO A 144 -13.70 -20.34 -20.63
C PRO A 144 -13.60 -21.36 -21.78
N ARG A 145 -12.67 -22.33 -21.66
CA ARG A 145 -12.40 -23.37 -22.68
C ARG A 145 -11.90 -22.84 -24.02
N ASP A 146 -11.14 -21.75 -23.99
CA ASP A 146 -10.43 -21.26 -25.17
C ASP A 146 -9.47 -22.32 -25.73
N ARG A 147 -9.48 -22.49 -27.07
CA ARG A 147 -8.72 -23.55 -27.76
C ARG A 147 -7.20 -23.33 -27.73
N ASP A 148 -6.79 -22.07 -27.63
CA ASP A 148 -5.39 -21.67 -27.62
C ASP A 148 -4.87 -21.45 -26.19
N ASN A 149 -5.62 -21.93 -25.18
CA ASN A 149 -5.35 -21.71 -23.76
C ASN A 149 -5.02 -20.24 -23.47
N CYS A 150 -5.85 -19.31 -23.97
CA CYS A 150 -5.64 -17.88 -23.79
C CYS A 150 -4.29 -17.34 -24.32
N GLY A 151 -3.57 -18.07 -25.18
CA GLY A 151 -2.23 -17.68 -25.64
C GLY A 151 -1.09 -18.11 -24.73
N ASP A 152 -1.32 -19.06 -23.81
CA ASP A 152 -0.25 -19.66 -23.00
C ASP A 152 0.88 -20.23 -23.88
N GLY A 153 2.13 -19.95 -23.50
CA GLY A 153 3.34 -20.38 -24.23
C GLY A 153 3.78 -19.46 -25.37
N LYS A 154 3.02 -18.40 -25.68
CA LYS A 154 3.38 -17.32 -26.61
C LYS A 154 3.90 -16.08 -25.85
N PRO A 155 4.36 -15.02 -26.54
CA PRO A 155 4.72 -13.77 -25.88
C PRO A 155 3.56 -13.23 -25.03
N ALA A 156 3.87 -12.69 -23.85
CA ALA A 156 2.88 -12.24 -22.88
C ALA A 156 1.95 -11.12 -23.42
N LEU A 157 2.42 -10.33 -24.39
CA LEU A 157 1.63 -9.31 -25.07
C LEU A 157 0.51 -9.88 -25.96
N GLU A 158 0.66 -11.13 -26.41
CA GLU A 158 -0.35 -11.83 -27.22
C GLU A 158 -1.33 -12.64 -26.36
N ALA A 159 -1.04 -12.79 -25.06
CA ALA A 159 -1.90 -13.52 -24.14
C ALA A 159 -3.22 -12.76 -23.92
N ARG A 160 -4.32 -13.48 -23.77
CA ARG A 160 -5.65 -12.94 -23.48
C ARG A 160 -5.95 -13.14 -22.00
N LEU A 161 -6.43 -12.10 -21.32
CA LEU A 161 -6.71 -12.18 -19.89
C LEU A 161 -8.22 -12.28 -19.65
N ALA A 162 -8.64 -13.16 -18.76
CA ALA A 162 -10.05 -13.27 -18.40
C ALA A 162 -10.46 -12.14 -17.44
N TYR A 163 -9.79 -12.07 -16.29
CA TYR A 163 -9.99 -11.05 -15.27
C TYR A 163 -8.72 -10.99 -14.39
N PRO A 164 -7.70 -10.20 -14.76
CA PRO A 164 -6.45 -10.13 -14.00
C PRO A 164 -6.70 -9.52 -12.61
N LYS A 165 -6.31 -10.23 -11.55
CA LYS A 165 -6.44 -9.79 -10.15
C LYS A 165 -5.07 -9.64 -9.50
N GLY A 166 -4.99 -8.83 -8.45
CA GLY A 166 -3.87 -8.83 -7.52
C GLY A 166 -3.95 -10.03 -6.57
N ALA A 167 -2.79 -10.55 -6.19
CA ALA A 167 -2.64 -11.57 -5.15
C ALA A 167 -2.49 -10.94 -3.76
#